data_AF-A0A8B7NJN9-F1
#
_entry.id   AF-A0A8B7NJN9-F1
#
_cell.length_a   1.000
_cell.length_b   1.000
_cell.length_c   1.000
_cell.angle_alpha   90.00
_cell.angle_beta   90.00
_cell.angle_gamma   90.00
#
_symmetry.space_group_name_H-M   'P 1'
#
loop_
_entity.id
_entity.type
_entity.pdbx_description
1 polymer ?
#
loop_
_entity_poly.entity_id
_entity_poly.type
_entity_poly.pdbx_seq_one_letter_code
_entity_poly.pdbx_strand_id
1 'polypeptide(L)'
;MKLLCVQDPERAVSKAYDKQISEWKKTYDQAIKLLLLGAGESGKTTIIKQMKILHISGFSEDEKREKTLEIRRNVLDSIVTLCQNMEKVGCVLADPANEEALVQVLQCSINQPGKTMEETLDQKFYDNVAALWKDDGIQSTYAQQHKYQLIDCAKYFLDKLENLRDPSYEPSVQDILNSRKMTTDIQKIEFKTDIPKKYGGGKQTFWMFDVGGQKGERNKWIQVFDGIQAVLFLVATNSFDQMTREDDTTNRLEDSLDIFDNVWTSRFLQSAGFIIFLNKQDKLKEKVVTEKRSLSEHFPDFDKYEVNARDQVAGEDPEYLRARCYIRDLFIEITKRPMPDSVRRKISIAPGIKFNEEGGPKKECYPHFTTATDTDNVKLVFEDVHNMIILTNLSQIGMY
;
A
#
# COMPACT_ATOMS: atom_id res chain seq x y z
N MET A 1 18.75 -57.84 -35.05
CA MET A 1 17.59 -57.02 -34.64
C MET A 1 18.07 -56.00 -33.61
N LYS A 2 18.35 -54.76 -34.01
CA LYS A 2 18.54 -53.65 -33.06
C LYS A 2 17.15 -53.10 -32.74
N LEU A 3 16.66 -53.32 -31.53
CA LEU A 3 15.49 -52.60 -31.02
C LEU A 3 15.85 -51.12 -30.99
N LEU A 4 15.32 -50.35 -31.93
CA LEU A 4 15.25 -48.90 -31.85
C LEU A 4 14.46 -48.58 -30.58
N CYS A 5 15.16 -48.14 -29.54
CA CYS A 5 14.55 -47.53 -28.38
C CYS A 5 13.91 -46.24 -28.88
N VAL A 6 12.65 -46.34 -29.30
CA VAL A 6 11.81 -45.18 -29.59
C VAL A 6 11.82 -44.38 -28.29
N GLN A 7 12.52 -43.24 -28.30
CA GLN A 7 12.48 -42.34 -27.15
C GLN A 7 11.04 -41.93 -27.00
N ASP A 8 10.40 -42.50 -25.97
CA ASP A 8 9.04 -42.23 -25.59
C ASP A 8 8.85 -40.70 -25.49
N PRO A 9 8.06 -40.09 -26.39
CA PRO A 9 7.88 -38.64 -26.42
C PRO A 9 7.36 -38.11 -25.07
N GLU A 10 6.62 -38.91 -24.30
CA GLU A 10 6.18 -38.55 -22.96
C GLU A 10 7.36 -38.43 -21.97
N ARG A 11 8.39 -39.28 -22.10
CA ARG A 11 9.61 -39.18 -21.27
C ARG A 11 10.47 -37.97 -21.62
N ALA A 12 10.50 -37.56 -22.89
CA ALA A 12 11.21 -36.35 -23.31
C ALA A 12 10.52 -35.09 -22.78
N VAL A 13 9.18 -35.06 -22.85
CA VAL A 13 8.34 -34.00 -22.30
C VAL A 13 8.45 -33.95 -20.76
N SER A 14 8.38 -35.09 -20.08
CA SER A 14 8.57 -35.19 -18.62
C SER A 14 9.94 -34.67 -18.18
N LYS A 15 11.03 -35.05 -18.86
CA LYS A 15 12.37 -34.51 -18.56
C LYS A 15 12.48 -33.00 -18.78
N ALA A 16 11.80 -32.47 -19.81
CA ALA A 16 11.75 -31.04 -20.05
C ALA A 16 11.03 -30.30 -18.90
N TYR A 17 9.91 -30.84 -18.42
CA TYR A 17 9.21 -30.31 -17.25
C TYR A 17 10.06 -30.41 -15.97
N ASP A 18 10.70 -31.56 -15.71
CA ASP A 18 11.57 -31.71 -14.54
C ASP A 18 12.72 -30.69 -14.53
N LYS A 19 13.29 -30.43 -15.72
CA LYS A 19 14.32 -29.39 -15.89
C LYS A 19 13.76 -28.00 -15.60
N GLN A 20 12.59 -27.66 -16.15
CA GLN A 20 11.93 -26.38 -15.88
C GLN A 20 11.59 -26.21 -14.40
N ILE A 21 11.11 -27.25 -13.73
CA ILE A 21 10.79 -27.26 -12.29
C ILE A 21 12.07 -27.04 -11.47
N SER A 22 13.16 -27.71 -11.82
CA SER A 22 14.46 -27.55 -11.13
C SER A 22 15.01 -26.13 -11.27
N GLU A 23 14.96 -25.56 -12.47
CA GLU A 23 15.39 -24.17 -12.73
C GLU A 23 14.50 -23.16 -12.00
N TRP A 24 13.19 -23.37 -11.99
CA TRP A 24 12.24 -22.54 -11.27
C TRP A 24 12.47 -22.61 -9.76
N LYS A 25 12.68 -23.81 -9.21
CA LYS A 25 12.97 -24.03 -7.79
C LYS A 25 14.26 -23.32 -7.37
N LYS A 26 15.32 -23.42 -8.17
CA LYS A 26 16.57 -22.70 -7.90
C LYS A 26 16.35 -21.18 -7.85
N THR A 27 15.56 -20.64 -8.77
CA THR A 27 15.24 -19.20 -8.80
C THR A 27 14.38 -18.81 -7.58
N TYR A 28 13.39 -19.63 -7.24
CA TYR A 28 12.50 -19.45 -6.11
C TYR A 28 13.25 -19.46 -4.75
N ASP A 29 14.22 -20.35 -4.61
CA ASP A 29 15.03 -20.49 -3.39
C ASP A 29 16.07 -19.36 -3.24
N GLN A 30 16.54 -18.79 -4.37
CA GLN A 30 17.50 -17.69 -4.38
C GLN A 30 16.86 -16.30 -4.23
N ALA A 31 15.58 -16.16 -4.55
CA ALA A 31 14.87 -14.88 -4.47
C ALA A 31 14.47 -14.54 -3.03
N ILE A 32 14.72 -13.30 -2.62
CA ILE A 32 14.15 -12.74 -1.39
C ILE A 32 12.72 -12.30 -1.69
N LYS A 33 11.76 -12.80 -0.93
CA LYS A 33 10.33 -12.57 -1.11
C LYS A 33 9.82 -11.59 -0.07
N LEU A 34 9.29 -10.48 -0.56
CA LEU A 34 8.73 -9.38 0.20
C LEU A 34 7.23 -9.32 -0.03
N LEU A 35 6.45 -9.19 1.04
CA LEU A 35 5.00 -9.10 0.96
C LEU A 35 4.52 -7.73 1.47
N LEU A 36 3.76 -7.00 0.67
CA LEU A 36 3.17 -5.72 1.06
C LEU A 36 1.80 -5.98 1.68
N LEU A 37 1.62 -5.60 2.95
CA LEU A 37 0.36 -5.72 3.68
C LEU A 37 -0.09 -4.37 4.25
N GLY A 38 -1.35 -4.31 4.68
CA GLY A 38 -1.97 -3.13 5.28
C GLY A 38 -3.35 -2.85 4.71
N ALA A 39 -4.08 -1.95 5.36
CA ALA A 39 -5.44 -1.57 4.98
C ALA A 39 -5.55 -1.01 3.55
N GLY A 40 -6.77 -0.89 3.03
CA GLY A 40 -7.03 -0.16 1.79
C GLY A 40 -6.41 1.24 1.83
N GLU A 41 -5.85 1.71 0.71
CA GLU A 41 -5.35 3.09 0.60
C GLU A 41 -4.15 3.44 1.49
N SER A 42 -3.49 2.45 2.09
CA SER A 42 -2.28 2.66 2.90
C SER A 42 -1.02 3.03 2.10
N GLY A 43 -1.06 2.90 0.76
CA GLY A 43 0.05 3.26 -0.14
C GLY A 43 0.85 2.09 -0.71
N LYS A 44 0.35 0.84 -0.59
CA LYS A 44 1.08 -0.37 -1.04
C LYS A 44 1.47 -0.29 -2.51
N THR A 45 0.48 -0.07 -3.36
CA THR A 45 0.68 0.06 -4.81
C THR A 45 1.54 1.27 -5.16
N THR A 46 1.56 2.33 -4.34
CA THR A 46 2.48 3.47 -4.54
C THR A 46 3.94 3.05 -4.33
N ILE A 47 4.24 2.23 -3.32
CA ILE A 47 5.57 1.65 -3.12
C ILE A 47 5.96 0.73 -4.28
N ILE A 48 5.04 -0.08 -4.81
CA ILE A 48 5.30 -0.88 -6.02
C ILE A 48 5.65 -0.02 -7.22
N LYS A 49 4.90 1.07 -7.43
CA LYS A 49 5.16 2.02 -8.51
C LYS A 49 6.57 2.63 -8.36
N GLN A 50 6.96 3.03 -7.15
CA GLN A 50 8.33 3.51 -6.88
C GLN A 50 9.38 2.45 -7.21
N MET A 51 9.17 1.20 -6.80
CA MET A 51 10.10 0.10 -7.10
C MET A 51 10.24 -0.13 -8.61
N LYS A 52 9.16 -0.03 -9.38
CA LYS A 52 9.21 -0.08 -10.84
C LYS A 52 10.05 1.06 -11.43
N ILE A 53 9.84 2.28 -10.96
CA ILE A 53 10.58 3.47 -11.41
C ILE A 53 12.08 3.34 -11.13
N LEU A 54 12.44 2.90 -9.92
CA LEU A 54 13.83 2.88 -9.47
C LEU A 54 14.61 1.65 -9.95
N HIS A 55 13.94 0.50 -10.12
CA HIS A 55 14.63 -0.79 -10.35
C HIS A 55 14.19 -1.56 -11.60
N ILE A 56 13.13 -1.14 -12.29
CA ILE A 56 12.54 -1.88 -13.43
C ILE A 56 12.34 -0.96 -14.64
N SER A 57 13.32 -0.08 -14.92
CA SER A 57 13.32 0.80 -16.11
C SER A 57 12.05 1.66 -16.30
N GLY A 58 11.25 1.89 -15.24
CA GLY A 58 10.03 2.69 -15.31
C GLY A 58 8.80 1.93 -15.84
N PHE A 59 7.97 2.66 -16.58
CA PHE A 59 6.71 2.16 -17.15
C PHE A 59 6.80 2.17 -18.67
N SER A 60 6.27 1.12 -19.31
CA SER A 60 6.16 1.05 -20.77
C SER A 60 5.16 2.06 -21.32
N GLU A 61 5.20 2.33 -22.63
CA GLU A 61 4.23 3.22 -23.29
C GLU A 61 2.79 2.71 -23.16
N ASP A 62 2.58 1.39 -23.20
CA ASP A 62 1.25 0.81 -22.99
C ASP A 62 0.80 0.93 -21.53
N GLU A 63 1.70 0.76 -20.56
CA GLU A 63 1.39 1.01 -19.15
C GLU A 63 1.05 2.49 -18.91
N LYS A 64 1.78 3.43 -19.54
CA LYS A 64 1.48 4.86 -19.45
C LYS A 64 0.11 5.19 -20.02
N ARG A 65 -0.27 4.60 -21.16
CA ARG A 65 -1.62 4.76 -21.74
C ARG A 65 -2.70 4.24 -20.79
N GLU A 66 -2.50 3.07 -20.18
CA GLU A 66 -3.43 2.57 -19.16
C GLU A 66 -3.52 3.55 -17.97
N LYS A 67 -2.39 4.12 -17.53
CA LYS A 67 -2.36 5.15 -16.48
C LYS A 67 -3.06 6.44 -16.86
N THR A 68 -3.01 6.87 -18.11
CA THR A 68 -3.79 8.02 -18.59
C THR A 68 -5.28 7.80 -18.38
N LEU A 69 -5.80 6.62 -18.74
CA LEU A 69 -7.21 6.27 -18.55
C LEU A 69 -7.59 6.18 -17.07
N GLU A 70 -6.72 5.60 -16.24
CA GLU A 70 -6.89 5.55 -14.78
C GLU A 70 -6.97 6.97 -14.18
N ILE A 71 -6.08 7.87 -14.57
CA ILE A 71 -6.04 9.26 -14.07
C ILE A 71 -7.29 10.03 -14.47
N ARG A 72 -7.72 9.93 -15.73
CA ARG A 72 -8.95 10.57 -16.20
C ARG A 72 -10.18 10.03 -15.46
N ARG A 73 -10.21 8.73 -15.16
CA ARG A 73 -11.26 8.14 -14.32
C ARG A 73 -11.20 8.68 -12.89
N ASN A 74 -10.01 8.88 -12.31
CA ASN A 74 -9.86 9.48 -10.99
C ASN A 74 -10.42 10.91 -10.93
N VAL A 75 -10.28 11.71 -11.98
CA VAL A 75 -10.92 13.04 -12.07
C VAL A 75 -12.43 12.90 -11.99
N LEU A 76 -13.03 12.04 -12.82
CA LEU A 76 -14.47 11.79 -12.84
C LEU A 76 -14.98 11.32 -11.47
N ASP A 77 -14.35 10.29 -10.90
CA ASP A 77 -14.75 9.74 -9.59
C ASP A 77 -14.63 10.81 -8.48
N SER A 78 -13.59 11.65 -8.52
CA SER A 78 -13.39 12.73 -7.54
C SER A 78 -14.51 13.76 -7.60
N ILE A 79 -14.77 14.34 -8.78
CA ILE A 79 -15.76 15.41 -8.90
C ILE A 79 -17.19 14.90 -8.66
N VAL A 80 -17.51 13.68 -9.10
CA VAL A 80 -18.80 13.04 -8.84
C VAL A 80 -18.99 12.82 -7.33
N THR A 81 -17.96 12.32 -6.65
CA THR A 81 -18.02 12.12 -5.19
C THR A 81 -18.25 13.44 -4.46
N LEU A 82 -17.59 14.52 -4.87
CA LEU A 82 -17.83 15.85 -4.30
C LEU A 82 -19.27 16.31 -4.51
N CYS A 83 -19.78 16.24 -5.74
CA CYS A 83 -21.14 16.65 -6.07
C CYS A 83 -22.20 15.85 -5.29
N GLN A 84 -22.03 14.53 -5.18
CA GLN A 84 -22.96 13.64 -4.46
C GLN A 84 -23.00 13.87 -2.95
N ASN A 85 -21.91 14.39 -2.36
CA ASN A 85 -21.82 14.57 -0.91
C ASN A 85 -22.11 16.00 -0.45
N MET A 86 -22.41 16.94 -1.36
CA MET A 86 -22.75 18.33 -1.00
C MET A 86 -23.90 18.38 0.00
N GLU A 87 -25.02 17.71 -0.30
CA GLU A 87 -26.19 17.67 0.57
C GLU A 87 -25.86 17.03 1.93
N LYS A 88 -25.09 15.94 1.94
CA LYS A 88 -24.67 15.23 3.16
C LYS A 88 -23.91 16.14 4.13
N VAL A 89 -23.09 17.05 3.62
CA VAL A 89 -22.30 17.98 4.44
C VAL A 89 -22.91 19.37 4.58
N GLY A 90 -24.15 19.55 4.11
CA GLY A 90 -24.90 20.81 4.23
C GLY A 90 -24.36 21.93 3.33
N CYS A 91 -23.70 21.59 2.23
CA CYS A 91 -23.22 22.55 1.23
C CYS A 91 -24.17 22.62 0.03
N VAL A 92 -24.23 23.79 -0.60
CA VAL A 92 -24.96 24.05 -1.86
C VAL A 92 -24.02 24.77 -2.82
N LEU A 93 -24.32 24.76 -4.12
CA LEU A 93 -23.55 25.52 -5.10
C LEU A 93 -23.60 27.01 -4.75
N ALA A 94 -22.44 27.66 -4.81
CA ALA A 94 -22.33 29.10 -4.59
C ALA A 94 -22.84 29.88 -5.80
N ASP A 95 -22.58 29.38 -7.01
CA ASP A 95 -23.10 29.96 -8.26
C ASP A 95 -24.22 29.08 -8.86
N PRO A 96 -25.47 29.56 -8.92
CA PRO A 96 -26.58 28.85 -9.56
C PRO A 96 -26.33 28.52 -11.03
N ALA A 97 -25.44 29.24 -11.73
CA ALA A 97 -25.08 28.92 -13.12
C ALA A 97 -24.41 27.54 -13.24
N ASN A 98 -23.85 27.01 -12.15
CA ASN A 98 -23.20 25.70 -12.13
C ASN A 98 -24.19 24.53 -11.96
N GLU A 99 -25.50 24.77 -11.81
CA GLU A 99 -26.50 23.69 -11.67
C GLU A 99 -26.52 22.75 -12.88
N GLU A 100 -26.46 23.30 -14.10
CA GLU A 100 -26.43 22.49 -15.32
C GLU A 100 -25.13 21.65 -15.39
N ALA A 101 -24.00 22.25 -15.03
CA ALA A 101 -22.70 21.57 -14.98
C ALA A 101 -22.72 20.40 -13.99
N LEU A 102 -23.30 20.60 -12.80
CA LEU A 102 -23.46 19.57 -11.77
C LEU A 102 -24.27 18.38 -12.31
N VAL A 103 -25.43 18.65 -12.93
CA VAL A 103 -26.29 17.60 -13.49
C VAL A 103 -25.55 16.81 -14.58
N GLN A 104 -24.85 17.50 -15.49
CA GLN A 104 -24.11 16.85 -16.57
C GLN A 104 -22.96 15.98 -16.06
N VAL A 105 -22.19 16.46 -15.08
CA VAL A 105 -21.09 15.69 -14.46
C VAL A 105 -21.62 14.44 -13.75
N LEU A 106 -22.74 14.55 -13.03
CA LEU A 106 -23.37 13.39 -12.40
C LEU A 106 -23.85 12.37 -13.44
N GLN A 107 -24.35 12.81 -14.60
CA GLN A 107 -24.75 11.91 -15.70
C GLN A 107 -23.57 11.17 -16.33
N CYS A 108 -22.36 11.73 -16.34
CA CYS A 108 -21.15 11.06 -16.81
C CYS A 108 -20.76 9.84 -15.96
N SER A 109 -21.23 9.76 -14.71
CA SER A 109 -21.01 8.58 -13.85
C SER A 109 -21.84 7.36 -14.27
N ILE A 110 -22.90 7.57 -15.05
CA ILE A 110 -23.82 6.53 -15.52
C ILE A 110 -23.20 5.92 -16.78
N ASN A 111 -22.84 4.64 -16.71
CA ASN A 111 -22.32 3.91 -17.88
C ASN A 111 -23.36 3.88 -18.99
N GLN A 112 -23.12 4.65 -20.07
CA GLN A 112 -23.96 4.65 -21.25
C GLN A 112 -23.53 3.51 -22.19
N PRO A 113 -24.45 2.61 -22.59
CA PRO A 113 -24.13 1.51 -23.50
C PRO A 113 -23.53 2.03 -24.81
N GLY A 114 -22.35 1.52 -25.17
CA GLY A 114 -21.68 1.85 -26.43
C GLY A 114 -20.86 3.14 -26.43
N LYS A 115 -20.81 3.89 -25.32
CA LYS A 115 -19.97 5.08 -25.18
C LYS A 115 -18.69 4.74 -24.41
N THR A 116 -17.55 5.06 -24.99
CA THR A 116 -16.23 4.90 -24.35
C THR A 116 -16.01 5.95 -23.26
N MET A 117 -15.00 5.73 -22.41
CA MET A 117 -14.64 6.70 -21.38
C MET A 117 -14.16 8.00 -22.02
N GLU A 118 -13.38 7.89 -23.08
CA GLU A 118 -12.79 8.99 -23.83
C GLU A 118 -13.86 9.85 -24.50
N GLU A 119 -14.93 9.25 -25.04
CA GLU A 119 -16.09 9.98 -25.54
C GLU A 119 -16.92 10.62 -24.43
N THR A 120 -16.87 10.06 -23.22
CA THR A 120 -17.61 10.58 -22.05
C THR A 120 -16.88 11.77 -21.42
N LEU A 121 -15.55 11.72 -21.39
CA LEU A 121 -14.68 12.75 -20.83
C LEU A 121 -14.20 13.68 -21.95
N ASP A 122 -15.15 14.32 -22.62
CA ASP A 122 -14.90 15.29 -23.69
C ASP A 122 -14.54 16.69 -23.15
N GLN A 123 -14.30 17.65 -24.04
CA GLN A 123 -13.96 19.02 -23.64
C GLN A 123 -15.05 19.68 -22.79
N LYS A 124 -16.32 19.38 -23.08
CA LYS A 124 -17.46 19.94 -22.32
C LYS A 124 -17.47 19.40 -20.89
N PHE A 125 -17.16 18.12 -20.71
CA PHE A 125 -16.95 17.54 -19.38
C PHE A 125 -15.87 18.31 -18.61
N TYR A 126 -14.69 18.54 -19.19
CA TYR A 126 -13.62 19.27 -18.50
C TYR A 126 -14.00 20.71 -18.17
N ASP A 127 -14.74 21.41 -19.05
CA ASP A 127 -15.24 22.76 -18.79
C ASP A 127 -16.20 22.77 -17.59
N ASN A 128 -17.13 21.82 -17.53
CA ASN A 128 -18.05 21.65 -16.39
C ASN A 128 -17.30 21.35 -15.09
N VAL A 129 -16.32 20.44 -15.13
CA VAL A 129 -15.50 20.11 -13.95
C VAL A 129 -14.69 21.31 -13.49
N ALA A 130 -14.13 22.09 -14.41
CA ALA A 130 -13.37 23.30 -14.07
C ALA A 130 -14.25 24.39 -13.45
N ALA A 131 -15.49 24.55 -13.92
CA ALA A 131 -16.47 25.47 -13.33
C ALA A 131 -16.87 25.03 -11.92
N LEU A 132 -17.21 23.74 -11.75
CA LEU A 132 -17.58 23.18 -10.45
C LEU A 132 -16.41 23.21 -9.46
N TRP A 133 -15.19 22.88 -9.88
CA TRP A 133 -14.05 22.90 -8.96
C TRP A 133 -13.73 24.31 -8.46
N LYS A 134 -14.07 25.37 -9.20
CA LYS A 134 -13.92 26.76 -8.75
C LYS A 134 -15.07 27.24 -7.87
N ASP A 135 -16.18 26.50 -7.78
CA ASP A 135 -17.34 26.88 -6.98
C ASP A 135 -17.04 26.75 -5.48
N ASP A 136 -17.33 27.80 -4.71
CA ASP A 136 -17.08 27.84 -3.26
C ASP A 136 -17.87 26.77 -2.49
N GLY A 137 -19.03 26.35 -3.01
CA GLY A 137 -19.82 25.25 -2.47
C GLY A 137 -19.11 23.89 -2.61
N ILE A 138 -18.47 23.65 -3.75
CA ILE A 138 -17.66 22.44 -3.99
C ILE A 138 -16.37 22.49 -3.17
N GLN A 139 -15.70 23.65 -3.09
CA GLN A 139 -14.52 23.82 -2.23
C GLN A 139 -14.86 23.60 -0.74
N SER A 140 -16.00 24.13 -0.28
CA SER A 140 -16.50 23.90 1.08
C SER A 140 -16.84 22.44 1.34
N THR A 141 -17.35 21.73 0.33
CA THR A 141 -17.59 20.29 0.40
C THR A 141 -16.26 19.55 0.55
N TYR A 142 -15.27 19.85 -0.30
CA TYR A 142 -13.92 19.28 -0.24
C TYR A 142 -13.23 19.51 1.12
N ALA A 143 -13.37 20.68 1.75
CA ALA A 143 -12.83 20.94 3.08
C ALA A 143 -13.40 19.97 4.15
N GLN A 144 -14.58 19.41 3.90
CA GLN A 144 -15.24 18.42 4.74
C GLN A 144 -15.02 16.97 4.26
N GLN A 145 -14.01 16.70 3.42
CA GLN A 145 -13.73 15.38 2.83
C GLN A 145 -13.53 14.23 3.82
N HIS A 146 -13.29 14.51 5.11
CA HIS A 146 -13.20 13.50 6.16
C HIS A 146 -14.56 12.85 6.50
N LYS A 147 -15.68 13.50 6.15
CA LYS A 147 -17.05 13.03 6.43
C LYS A 147 -17.58 12.03 5.41
N TYR A 148 -16.84 11.78 4.34
CA TYR A 148 -17.23 10.88 3.25
C TYR A 148 -16.00 10.30 2.55
N GLN A 149 -16.22 9.38 1.61
CA GLN A 149 -15.15 8.58 1.00
C GLN A 149 -14.61 9.26 -0.27
N LEU A 150 -13.71 10.23 -0.12
CA LEU A 150 -13.02 10.88 -1.24
C LEU A 150 -11.64 10.23 -1.50
N ILE A 151 -11.26 10.09 -2.77
CA ILE A 151 -9.93 9.59 -3.11
C ILE A 151 -8.84 10.63 -2.82
N ASP A 152 -7.73 10.15 -2.28
CA ASP A 152 -6.59 10.96 -1.82
C ASP A 152 -5.96 11.87 -2.88
N CYS A 153 -6.11 11.54 -4.17
CA CYS A 153 -5.54 12.28 -5.30
C CYS A 153 -6.51 13.29 -5.93
N ALA A 154 -7.71 13.47 -5.36
CA ALA A 154 -8.75 14.33 -5.91
C ALA A 154 -8.24 15.75 -6.20
N LYS A 155 -7.74 16.45 -5.17
CA LYS A 155 -7.20 17.79 -5.32
C LYS A 155 -6.04 17.86 -6.32
N TYR A 156 -5.11 16.91 -6.25
CA TYR A 156 -3.94 16.88 -7.13
C TYR A 156 -4.32 16.86 -8.62
N PHE A 157 -5.33 16.08 -9.01
CA PHE A 157 -5.77 16.00 -10.41
C PHE A 157 -6.76 17.10 -10.79
N LEU A 158 -7.65 17.51 -9.87
CA LEU A 158 -8.58 18.62 -10.11
C LEU A 158 -7.86 19.97 -10.27
N ASP A 159 -6.72 20.16 -9.60
CA ASP A 159 -5.86 21.34 -9.79
C ASP A 159 -5.07 21.30 -11.12
N LYS A 160 -5.07 20.17 -11.83
CA LYS A 160 -4.33 19.93 -13.09
C LYS A 160 -5.21 19.69 -14.32
N LEU A 161 -6.48 20.10 -14.26
CA LEU A 161 -7.46 19.83 -15.33
C LEU A 161 -7.01 20.30 -16.72
N GLU A 162 -6.33 21.45 -16.81
CA GLU A 162 -5.84 21.99 -18.08
C GLU A 162 -4.84 21.07 -18.79
N ASN A 163 -4.02 20.35 -18.03
CA ASN A 163 -3.11 19.36 -18.60
C ASN A 163 -3.87 18.09 -19.00
N LEU A 164 -4.85 17.67 -18.19
CA LEU A 164 -5.56 16.40 -18.37
C LEU A 164 -6.56 16.42 -19.52
N ARG A 165 -7.10 17.60 -19.85
CA ARG A 165 -8.01 17.81 -20.99
C ARG A 165 -7.30 17.74 -22.34
N ASP A 166 -5.96 17.83 -22.38
CA ASP A 166 -5.19 17.70 -23.60
C ASP A 166 -5.24 16.24 -24.11
N PRO A 167 -5.67 15.99 -25.37
CA PRO A 167 -5.64 14.66 -25.95
C PRO A 167 -4.25 14.02 -26.02
N SER A 168 -3.20 14.84 -26.07
CA SER A 168 -1.78 14.43 -26.11
C SER A 168 -1.14 14.26 -24.74
N TYR A 169 -1.92 14.40 -23.65
CA TYR A 169 -1.43 14.24 -22.29
C TYR A 169 -0.73 12.88 -22.06
N GLU A 170 0.52 12.97 -21.61
CA GLU A 170 1.30 11.85 -21.10
C GLU A 170 1.55 12.03 -19.60
N PRO A 171 1.29 11.00 -18.77
CA PRO A 171 1.39 11.14 -17.33
C PRO A 171 2.85 11.20 -16.91
N SER A 172 3.17 12.21 -16.09
CA SER A 172 4.48 12.28 -15.45
C SER A 172 4.64 11.16 -14.41
N VAL A 173 5.88 10.94 -13.96
CA VAL A 173 6.17 10.01 -12.86
C VAL A 173 5.32 10.35 -11.62
N GLN A 174 5.16 11.64 -11.31
CA GLN A 174 4.35 12.09 -10.19
C GLN A 174 2.87 11.79 -10.39
N ASP A 175 2.34 11.94 -11.62
CA ASP A 175 0.95 11.60 -11.93
C ASP A 175 0.71 10.09 -11.79
N ILE A 176 1.65 9.25 -12.23
CA ILE A 176 1.58 7.80 -12.06
C ILE A 176 1.59 7.43 -10.57
N LEU A 177 2.45 8.05 -9.76
CA LEU A 177 2.50 7.79 -8.31
C LEU A 177 1.19 8.17 -7.59
N ASN A 178 0.53 9.26 -8.01
CA ASN A 178 -0.73 9.74 -7.43
C ASN A 178 -1.98 9.04 -7.99
N SER A 179 -1.89 8.42 -9.17
CA SER A 179 -3.01 7.67 -9.76
C SER A 179 -3.51 6.56 -8.83
N ARG A 180 -4.83 6.39 -8.79
CA ARG A 180 -5.51 5.46 -7.91
C ARG A 180 -6.27 4.41 -8.74
N LYS A 181 -5.89 3.16 -8.53
CA LYS A 181 -6.67 1.97 -8.91
C LYS A 181 -6.79 1.05 -7.72
N MET A 182 -7.97 0.46 -7.56
CA MET A 182 -8.22 -0.53 -6.53
C MET A 182 -7.52 -1.83 -6.92
N THR A 183 -6.67 -2.34 -6.03
CA THR A 183 -5.97 -3.61 -6.22
C THR A 183 -6.88 -4.74 -5.77
N THR A 184 -7.34 -5.56 -6.72
CA THR A 184 -8.19 -6.74 -6.50
C THR A 184 -7.42 -8.05 -6.67
N ASP A 185 -6.37 -8.03 -7.48
CA ASP A 185 -5.55 -9.21 -7.76
C ASP A 185 -4.19 -9.12 -7.10
N ILE A 186 -3.61 -10.29 -6.85
CA ILE A 186 -2.24 -10.40 -6.35
C ILE A 186 -1.30 -10.08 -7.50
N GLN A 187 -0.49 -9.05 -7.34
CA GLN A 187 0.52 -8.68 -8.32
C GLN A 187 1.91 -9.03 -7.80
N LYS A 188 2.74 -9.60 -8.67
CA LYS A 188 4.14 -9.88 -8.39
C LYS A 188 5.01 -9.01 -9.30
N ILE A 189 5.97 -8.32 -8.72
CA ILE A 189 7.09 -7.72 -9.46
C ILE A 189 8.38 -8.44 -9.10
N GLU A 190 9.32 -8.47 -10.05
CA GLU A 190 10.66 -8.99 -9.87
C GLU A 190 11.67 -7.92 -10.25
N PHE A 191 12.68 -7.73 -9.40
CA PHE A 191 13.79 -6.83 -9.68
C PHE A 191 15.08 -7.37 -9.08
N LYS A 192 16.22 -6.85 -9.57
CA LYS A 192 17.55 -7.22 -9.09
C LYS A 192 18.24 -5.98 -8.55
N THR A 193 18.80 -6.09 -7.35
CA THR A 193 19.52 -5.01 -6.69
C THR A 193 20.97 -5.43 -6.43
N ASP A 194 21.90 -4.49 -6.62
CA ASP A 194 23.31 -4.70 -6.28
C ASP A 194 23.46 -4.70 -4.75
N ILE A 195 24.13 -5.73 -4.24
CA ILE A 195 24.38 -5.88 -2.82
C ILE A 195 25.67 -5.13 -2.45
N PRO A 196 25.66 -4.28 -1.39
CA PRO A 196 26.86 -3.64 -0.90
C PRO A 196 27.97 -4.65 -0.59
N LYS A 197 29.23 -4.29 -0.86
CA LYS A 197 30.39 -5.17 -0.58
C LYS A 197 30.46 -5.64 0.88
N LYS A 198 29.99 -4.81 1.83
CA LYS A 198 29.91 -5.17 3.26
C LYS A 198 29.02 -6.39 3.54
N TYR A 199 28.13 -6.75 2.62
CA TYR A 199 27.20 -7.87 2.73
C TYR A 199 27.48 -9.00 1.72
N GLY A 200 28.72 -9.08 1.20
CA GLY A 200 29.15 -10.15 0.29
C GLY A 200 29.16 -9.77 -1.20
N GLY A 201 28.59 -8.63 -1.58
CA GLY A 201 28.59 -8.14 -2.96
C GLY A 201 27.72 -8.96 -3.92
N GLY A 202 27.66 -8.55 -5.19
CA GLY A 202 26.91 -9.25 -6.24
C GLY A 202 25.50 -8.70 -6.46
N LYS A 203 24.64 -9.50 -7.09
CA LYS A 203 23.25 -9.14 -7.41
C LYS A 203 22.29 -10.08 -6.71
N GLN A 204 21.29 -9.51 -6.06
CA GLN A 204 20.23 -10.25 -5.39
C GLN A 204 18.91 -10.02 -6.11
N THR A 205 18.19 -11.11 -6.36
CA THR A 205 16.83 -11.06 -6.92
C THR A 205 15.83 -10.87 -5.78
N PHE A 206 14.92 -9.93 -5.95
CA PHE A 206 13.81 -9.66 -5.06
C PHE A 206 12.50 -9.92 -5.78
N TRP A 207 11.59 -10.60 -5.11
CA TRP A 207 10.20 -10.75 -5.51
C TRP A 207 9.34 -9.99 -4.53
N MET A 208 8.49 -9.12 -5.05
CA MET A 208 7.62 -8.29 -4.23
C MET A 208 6.17 -8.52 -4.63
N PHE A 209 5.34 -8.83 -3.64
CA PHE A 209 3.93 -9.16 -3.82
C PHE A 209 3.05 -8.02 -3.28
N ASP A 210 2.19 -7.47 -4.14
CA ASP A 210 1.14 -6.52 -3.77
C ASP A 210 -0.20 -7.23 -3.73
N VAL A 211 -0.98 -6.95 -2.69
CA VAL A 211 -2.29 -7.56 -2.47
C VAL A 211 -3.32 -6.49 -2.11
N GLY A 212 -4.59 -6.74 -2.42
CA GLY A 212 -5.69 -5.86 -2.06
C GLY A 212 -5.80 -5.68 -0.54
N GLY A 213 -5.88 -4.42 -0.07
CA GLY A 213 -5.96 -4.09 1.37
C GLY A 213 -7.38 -4.03 1.94
N GLN A 214 -8.39 -4.03 1.06
CA GLN A 214 -9.80 -3.91 1.45
C GLN A 214 -10.31 -5.18 2.11
N LYS A 215 -11.33 -5.08 2.96
CA LYS A 215 -11.86 -6.23 3.74
C LYS A 215 -12.18 -7.44 2.85
N GLY A 216 -12.78 -7.22 1.68
CA GLY A 216 -13.13 -8.28 0.72
C GLY A 216 -11.93 -8.99 0.05
N GLU A 217 -10.74 -8.40 0.09
CA GLU A 217 -9.55 -8.92 -0.59
C GLU A 217 -8.59 -9.65 0.36
N ARG A 218 -8.79 -9.54 1.68
CA ARG A 218 -7.86 -10.07 2.71
C ARG A 218 -7.80 -11.59 2.73
N ASN A 219 -8.87 -12.27 2.32
CA ASN A 219 -8.92 -13.74 2.22
C ASN A 219 -7.93 -14.30 1.18
N LYS A 220 -7.49 -13.50 0.21
CA LYS A 220 -6.49 -13.90 -0.80
C LYS A 220 -5.06 -13.88 -0.27
N TRP A 221 -4.79 -13.17 0.83
CA TRP A 221 -3.42 -12.96 1.33
C TRP A 221 -2.67 -14.25 1.64
N ILE A 222 -3.37 -15.25 2.18
CA ILE A 222 -2.79 -16.54 2.55
C ILE A 222 -2.14 -17.27 1.36
N GLN A 223 -2.57 -16.96 0.13
CA GLN A 223 -2.06 -17.59 -1.09
C GLN A 223 -0.60 -17.23 -1.39
N VAL A 224 -0.08 -16.15 -0.78
CA VAL A 224 1.30 -15.67 -0.99
C VAL A 224 2.16 -15.68 0.28
N PHE A 225 1.67 -16.21 1.39
CA PHE A 225 2.44 -16.25 2.64
C PHE A 225 3.60 -17.25 2.60
N ASP A 226 3.55 -18.24 1.71
CA ASP A 226 4.57 -19.27 1.62
C ASP A 226 5.95 -18.71 1.21
N GLY A 227 6.95 -18.98 2.05
CA GLY A 227 8.33 -18.58 1.82
C GLY A 227 8.59 -17.07 1.86
N ILE A 228 7.70 -16.26 2.44
CA ILE A 228 7.94 -14.82 2.67
C ILE A 228 9.00 -14.63 3.76
N GLN A 229 10.06 -13.88 3.43
CA GLN A 229 11.13 -13.56 4.38
C GLN A 229 10.86 -12.24 5.12
N ALA A 230 10.21 -11.26 4.48
CA ALA A 230 9.87 -10.01 5.13
C ALA A 230 8.50 -9.47 4.69
N VAL A 231 7.77 -8.93 5.66
CA VAL A 231 6.50 -8.24 5.47
C VAL A 231 6.76 -6.75 5.57
N LEU A 232 6.40 -6.01 4.51
CA LEU A 232 6.33 -4.56 4.51
C LEU A 232 4.89 -4.15 4.81
N PHE A 233 4.62 -3.76 6.06
CA PHE A 233 3.30 -3.38 6.53
C PHE A 233 3.11 -1.87 6.43
N LEU A 234 2.18 -1.41 5.60
CA LEU A 234 1.93 0.01 5.39
C LEU A 234 0.70 0.49 6.15
N VAL A 235 0.86 1.62 6.83
CA VAL A 235 -0.16 2.29 7.65
C VAL A 235 -0.40 3.69 7.08
N ALA A 236 -1.65 4.04 6.76
CA ALA A 236 -2.01 5.43 6.45
C ALA A 236 -2.19 6.21 7.77
N THR A 237 -1.16 6.90 8.21
CA THR A 237 -1.20 7.59 9.51
C THR A 237 -2.16 8.78 9.55
N ASN A 238 -2.43 9.39 8.39
CA ASN A 238 -3.37 10.50 8.24
C ASN A 238 -4.85 10.08 8.30
N SER A 239 -5.17 8.78 8.40
CA SER A 239 -6.54 8.27 8.40
C SER A 239 -7.12 8.07 9.82
N PHE A 240 -6.50 8.68 10.84
CA PHE A 240 -6.94 8.58 12.24
C PHE A 240 -8.34 9.15 12.52
N ASP A 241 -8.85 10.01 11.63
CA ASP A 241 -10.15 10.68 11.70
C ASP A 241 -11.12 10.23 10.59
N GLN A 242 -10.86 9.09 9.95
CA GLN A 242 -11.62 8.58 8.82
C GLN A 242 -12.19 7.19 9.11
N MET A 243 -13.40 6.93 8.61
CA MET A 243 -14.04 5.62 8.68
C MET A 243 -13.69 4.76 7.45
N THR A 244 -13.70 3.44 7.62
CA THR A 244 -13.49 2.50 6.52
C THR A 244 -14.60 2.59 5.49
N ARG A 245 -14.28 2.36 4.22
CA ARG A 245 -15.24 2.49 3.11
C ARG A 245 -16.30 1.40 3.12
N GLU A 246 -16.00 0.28 3.75
CA GLU A 246 -16.82 -0.93 3.73
C GLU A 246 -18.01 -0.89 4.69
N ASP A 247 -17.92 -0.16 5.80
CA ASP A 247 -18.99 -0.12 6.82
C ASP A 247 -19.25 1.26 7.45
N ASP A 248 -18.50 2.30 7.07
CA ASP A 248 -18.61 3.68 7.58
C ASP A 248 -18.65 3.83 9.12
N THR A 249 -18.26 2.78 9.86
CA THR A 249 -18.36 2.70 11.33
C THR A 249 -17.03 2.38 11.99
N THR A 250 -16.19 1.59 11.33
CA THR A 250 -14.85 1.26 11.83
C THR A 250 -13.88 2.39 11.50
N ASN A 251 -13.10 2.89 12.46
CA ASN A 251 -12.02 3.84 12.19
C ASN A 251 -10.90 3.16 11.37
N ARG A 252 -10.33 3.85 10.37
CA ARG A 252 -9.32 3.28 9.47
C ARG A 252 -7.98 2.96 10.17
N LEU A 253 -7.58 3.76 11.17
CA LEU A 253 -6.35 3.51 11.91
C LEU A 253 -6.54 2.34 12.90
N GLU A 254 -7.71 2.23 13.52
CA GLU A 254 -8.09 1.05 14.33
C GLU A 254 -8.11 -0.24 13.49
N ASP A 255 -8.77 -0.23 12.33
CA ASP A 255 -8.75 -1.37 11.40
C ASP A 255 -7.30 -1.74 11.00
N SER A 256 -6.42 -0.75 10.84
CA SER A 256 -5.00 -1.01 10.56
C SER A 256 -4.26 -1.69 11.73
N LEU A 257 -4.58 -1.34 12.98
CA LEU A 257 -4.05 -2.00 14.17
C LEU A 257 -4.53 -3.45 14.27
N ASP A 258 -5.83 -3.68 14.04
CA ASP A 258 -6.42 -5.01 14.06
C ASP A 258 -5.82 -5.91 12.96
N ILE A 259 -5.65 -5.38 11.75
CA ILE A 259 -4.97 -6.10 10.68
C ILE A 259 -3.53 -6.44 11.11
N PHE A 260 -2.81 -5.46 11.67
CA PHE A 260 -1.42 -5.70 12.07
C PHE A 260 -1.31 -6.78 13.14
N ASP A 261 -2.16 -6.77 14.16
CA ASP A 261 -2.17 -7.80 15.22
C ASP A 261 -2.42 -9.19 14.62
N ASN A 262 -3.39 -9.32 13.71
CA ASN A 262 -3.68 -10.58 13.01
C ASN A 262 -2.51 -11.08 12.15
N VAL A 263 -1.84 -10.18 11.43
CA VAL A 263 -0.69 -10.52 10.56
C VAL A 263 0.55 -10.83 11.41
N TRP A 264 0.78 -10.07 12.48
CA TRP A 264 1.88 -10.25 13.41
C TRP A 264 1.80 -11.61 14.10
N THR A 265 0.60 -11.99 14.58
CA THR A 265 0.33 -13.26 15.27
C THR A 265 0.08 -14.45 14.32
N SER A 266 0.10 -14.23 13.00
CA SER A 266 -0.11 -15.29 12.01
C SER A 266 0.96 -16.37 12.08
N ARG A 267 0.53 -17.62 12.25
CA ARG A 267 1.41 -18.80 12.24
C ARG A 267 2.18 -18.98 10.92
N PHE A 268 1.64 -18.47 9.82
CA PHE A 268 2.23 -18.58 8.49
C PHE A 268 3.35 -17.55 8.24
N LEU A 269 3.46 -16.53 9.11
CA LEU A 269 4.45 -15.45 9.02
C LEU A 269 5.35 -15.42 10.28
N GLN A 270 5.50 -16.55 10.97
CA GLN A 270 6.31 -16.63 12.21
C GLN A 270 7.78 -16.32 11.96
N SER A 271 8.33 -16.79 10.86
CA SER A 271 9.73 -16.61 10.48
C SER A 271 9.99 -15.33 9.69
N ALA A 272 8.95 -14.58 9.33
CA ALA A 272 9.10 -13.35 8.55
C ALA A 272 9.49 -12.17 9.46
N GLY A 273 10.45 -11.37 9.03
CA GLY A 273 10.73 -10.06 9.62
C GLY A 273 9.68 -9.02 9.22
N PHE A 274 9.48 -7.99 10.03
CA PHE A 274 8.47 -6.97 9.79
C PHE A 274 9.10 -5.60 9.66
N ILE A 275 8.69 -4.87 8.63
CA ILE A 275 9.01 -3.47 8.42
C ILE A 275 7.68 -2.72 8.43
N ILE A 276 7.51 -1.75 9.32
CA ILE A 276 6.30 -0.94 9.39
C ILE A 276 6.56 0.41 8.74
N PHE A 277 5.82 0.72 7.70
CA PHE A 277 5.82 2.04 7.07
C PHE A 277 4.62 2.83 7.57
N LEU A 278 4.91 3.76 8.48
CA LEU A 278 3.99 4.78 8.94
C LEU A 278 3.92 5.85 7.85
N ASN A 279 3.10 5.57 6.83
CA ASN A 279 3.04 6.33 5.59
C ASN A 279 2.16 7.59 5.72
N LYS A 280 2.29 8.48 4.72
CA LYS A 280 1.53 9.74 4.56
C LYS A 280 1.84 10.74 5.68
N GLN A 281 3.11 10.85 6.04
CA GLN A 281 3.60 11.78 7.06
C GLN A 281 3.35 13.25 6.70
N ASP A 282 3.43 13.58 5.41
CA ASP A 282 3.04 14.87 4.83
C ASP A 282 1.59 15.23 5.20
N LYS A 283 0.65 14.31 4.95
CA LYS A 283 -0.78 14.51 5.24
C LYS A 283 -1.09 14.46 6.73
N LEU A 284 -0.36 13.65 7.51
CA LEU A 284 -0.49 13.66 8.98
C LEU A 284 -0.13 15.02 9.54
N LYS A 285 1.00 15.59 9.08
CA LYS A 285 1.46 16.92 9.51
C LYS A 285 0.45 18.01 9.15
N GLU A 286 -0.07 17.99 7.92
CA GLU A 286 -1.11 18.93 7.48
C GLU A 286 -2.36 18.86 8.37
N LYS A 287 -2.90 17.66 8.63
CA LYS A 287 -4.11 17.49 9.46
C LYS A 287 -3.92 17.94 10.91
N VAL A 288 -2.79 17.60 11.51
CA VAL A 288 -2.56 17.86 12.93
C VAL A 288 -2.15 19.33 13.16
N VAL A 289 -1.30 19.89 12.29
CA VAL A 289 -0.75 21.24 12.49
C VAL A 289 -1.63 22.31 11.84
N THR A 290 -2.02 22.12 10.58
CA THR A 290 -2.78 23.12 9.81
C THR A 290 -4.27 23.03 10.12
N GLU A 291 -4.85 21.83 10.05
CA GLU A 291 -6.28 21.62 10.29
C GLU A 291 -6.63 21.47 11.78
N LYS A 292 -5.62 21.35 12.66
CA LYS A 292 -5.77 21.22 14.12
C LYS A 292 -6.67 20.06 14.55
N ARG A 293 -6.66 18.97 13.78
CA ARG A 293 -7.38 17.74 14.12
C ARG A 293 -6.65 16.98 15.21
N SER A 294 -7.41 16.48 16.19
CA SER A 294 -6.85 15.69 17.29
C SER A 294 -7.09 14.19 17.08
N LEU A 295 -6.12 13.37 17.48
CA LEU A 295 -6.29 11.92 17.54
C LEU A 295 -7.21 11.50 18.69
N SER A 296 -7.38 12.35 19.72
CA SER A 296 -8.07 12.01 20.98
C SER A 296 -9.55 11.63 20.80
N GLU A 297 -10.18 12.04 19.70
CA GLU A 297 -11.58 11.67 19.39
C GLU A 297 -11.77 10.16 19.25
N HIS A 298 -10.79 9.47 18.64
CA HIS A 298 -10.81 8.01 18.44
C HIS A 298 -9.79 7.30 19.35
N PHE A 299 -8.77 8.02 19.81
CA PHE A 299 -7.69 7.48 20.64
C PHE A 299 -7.53 8.29 21.93
N PRO A 300 -8.41 8.11 22.93
CA PRO A 300 -8.43 8.95 24.14
C PRO A 300 -7.12 8.96 24.94
N ASP A 301 -6.34 7.89 24.87
CA ASP A 301 -5.04 7.80 25.55
C ASP A 301 -3.97 8.74 24.92
N PHE A 302 -4.22 9.29 23.74
CA PHE A 302 -3.37 10.30 23.11
C PHE A 302 -3.18 11.52 24.01
N ASP A 303 -4.22 11.96 24.72
CA ASP A 303 -4.17 13.14 25.61
C ASP A 303 -3.14 12.99 26.73
N LYS A 304 -2.83 11.75 27.12
CA LYS A 304 -1.85 11.41 28.18
C LYS A 304 -0.47 11.05 27.61
N TYR A 305 -0.34 10.95 26.29
CA TYR A 305 0.89 10.52 25.66
C TYR A 305 1.95 11.63 25.67
N GLU A 306 3.14 11.27 26.16
CA GLU A 306 4.33 12.12 26.15
C GLU A 306 5.41 11.52 25.24
N VAL A 307 6.08 12.38 24.48
CA VAL A 307 7.15 11.96 23.56
C VAL A 307 8.40 11.61 24.37
N ASN A 308 8.96 10.42 24.13
CA ASN A 308 10.20 10.01 24.77
C ASN A 308 11.36 10.95 24.40
N ALA A 309 12.29 11.18 25.33
CA ALA A 309 13.46 12.04 25.10
C ALA A 309 14.29 11.65 23.86
N ARG A 310 14.41 10.34 23.57
CA ARG A 310 15.14 9.82 22.40
C ARG A 310 14.48 10.15 21.06
N ASP A 311 13.19 10.42 21.07
CA ASP A 311 12.38 10.66 19.87
C ASP A 311 12.25 12.18 19.60
N GLN A 312 12.84 13.03 20.44
CA GLN A 312 12.84 14.48 20.21
C GLN A 312 13.67 14.83 18.99
N VAL A 313 13.06 15.58 18.06
CA VAL A 313 13.72 16.05 16.84
C VAL A 313 13.68 17.58 16.84
N ALA A 314 14.86 18.19 16.81
CA ALA A 314 14.98 19.66 16.81
C ALA A 314 14.33 20.26 15.55
N GLY A 315 13.48 21.27 15.75
CA GLY A 315 12.81 21.98 14.65
C GLY A 315 11.55 21.30 14.10
N GLU A 316 11.17 20.13 14.62
CA GLU A 316 9.89 19.51 14.29
C GLU A 316 8.75 20.12 15.12
N ASP A 317 7.56 20.22 14.52
CA ASP A 317 6.38 20.67 15.24
C ASP A 317 6.03 19.69 16.39
N PRO A 318 5.85 20.16 17.64
CA PRO A 318 5.63 19.29 18.79
C PRO A 318 4.39 18.41 18.66
N GLU A 319 3.31 18.91 18.07
CA GLU A 319 2.05 18.17 17.97
C GLU A 319 2.14 17.10 16.88
N TYR A 320 2.76 17.44 15.74
CA TYR A 320 3.07 16.45 14.70
C TYR A 320 4.01 15.35 15.22
N LEU A 321 5.07 15.73 15.96
CA LEU A 321 6.00 14.79 16.56
C LEU A 321 5.28 13.85 17.54
N ARG A 322 4.43 14.41 18.40
CA ARG A 322 3.61 13.65 19.36
C ARG A 322 2.68 12.68 18.64
N ALA A 323 1.95 13.14 17.63
CA ALA A 323 1.04 12.31 16.84
C ALA A 323 1.75 11.13 16.16
N ARG A 324 2.85 11.38 15.44
CA ARG A 324 3.56 10.32 14.72
C ARG A 324 4.18 9.29 15.68
N CYS A 325 4.74 9.74 16.80
CA CYS A 325 5.32 8.85 17.82
C CYS A 325 4.26 8.03 18.54
N TYR A 326 3.10 8.62 18.87
CA TYR A 326 1.98 7.89 19.44
C TYR A 326 1.50 6.78 18.50
N ILE A 327 1.25 7.10 17.22
CA ILE A 327 0.82 6.10 16.25
C ILE A 327 1.85 4.97 16.14
N ARG A 328 3.15 5.30 16.04
CA ARG A 328 4.22 4.28 16.04
C ARG A 328 4.12 3.37 17.25
N ASP A 329 3.99 3.95 18.44
CA ASP A 329 4.02 3.21 19.68
C ASP A 329 2.81 2.28 19.84
N LEU A 330 1.64 2.64 19.27
CA LEU A 330 0.48 1.73 19.19
C LEU A 330 0.82 0.41 18.47
N PHE A 331 1.52 0.48 17.32
CA PHE A 331 1.93 -0.72 16.59
C PHE A 331 3.04 -1.48 17.31
N ILE A 332 4.02 -0.77 17.87
CA ILE A 332 5.12 -1.40 18.61
C ILE A 332 4.61 -2.09 19.87
N GLU A 333 3.58 -1.58 20.52
CA GLU A 333 2.97 -2.23 21.68
C GLU A 333 2.36 -3.59 21.33
N ILE A 334 1.76 -3.74 20.14
CA ILE A 334 1.30 -5.04 19.64
C ILE A 334 2.45 -6.05 19.58
N THR A 335 3.63 -5.63 19.14
CA THR A 335 4.80 -6.52 19.04
C THR A 335 5.34 -7.04 20.38
N LYS A 336 5.02 -6.33 21.48
CA LYS A 336 5.44 -6.73 22.83
C LYS A 336 4.49 -7.72 23.48
N ARG A 337 3.28 -7.88 22.95
CA ARG A 337 2.28 -8.80 23.48
C ARG A 337 2.76 -10.25 23.35
N PRO A 338 2.46 -11.11 24.34
CA PRO A 338 2.81 -12.52 24.24
C PRO A 338 2.04 -13.19 23.10
N MET A 339 2.73 -14.00 22.30
CA MET A 339 2.10 -14.78 21.23
C MET A 339 1.03 -15.73 21.80
N PRO A 340 -0.15 -15.84 21.16
CA PRO A 340 -1.21 -16.76 21.60
C PRO A 340 -0.75 -18.22 21.66
N ASP A 341 -1.27 -18.99 22.61
CA ASP A 341 -0.89 -20.40 22.79
C ASP A 341 -1.25 -21.30 21.59
N SER A 342 -2.26 -20.91 20.79
CA SER A 342 -2.61 -21.56 19.52
C SER A 342 -1.51 -21.43 18.46
N VAL A 343 -0.68 -20.40 18.57
CA VAL A 343 0.45 -20.10 17.68
C VAL A 343 1.74 -20.74 18.22
N ARG A 344 1.86 -20.84 19.57
CA ARG A 344 2.98 -21.52 20.25
C ARG A 344 2.95 -23.05 20.09
N ARG A 345 1.76 -23.65 20.10
CA ARG A 345 1.61 -25.09 19.87
C ARG A 345 1.86 -25.40 18.39
N LYS A 346 3.09 -25.78 18.06
CA LYS A 346 3.37 -26.56 16.84
C LYS A 346 2.43 -27.77 16.86
N ILE A 347 1.50 -27.87 15.93
CA ILE A 347 0.72 -29.09 15.74
C ILE A 347 1.74 -30.15 15.31
N SER A 348 2.09 -31.05 16.22
CA SER A 348 2.94 -32.20 15.96
C SER A 348 2.21 -33.09 14.96
N ILE A 349 2.56 -33.01 13.68
CA ILE A 349 2.00 -33.90 12.64
C ILE A 349 2.55 -35.33 12.79
N ALA A 350 3.58 -35.54 13.63
CA ALA A 350 4.14 -36.85 13.94
C ALA A 350 4.29 -37.06 15.46
N PRO A 351 3.90 -38.22 16.02
CA PRO A 351 4.21 -38.58 17.39
C PRO A 351 5.72 -38.75 17.54
N GLY A 352 6.35 -38.00 18.45
CA GLY A 352 7.75 -38.22 18.84
C GLY A 352 8.76 -37.14 18.44
N ILE A 353 8.38 -36.11 17.67
CA ILE A 353 9.27 -34.96 17.39
C ILE A 353 8.90 -33.81 18.33
N LYS A 354 9.63 -33.70 19.44
CA LYS A 354 9.65 -32.48 20.26
C LYS A 354 10.59 -31.49 19.59
N PHE A 355 10.05 -30.43 18.98
CA PHE A 355 10.87 -29.25 18.71
C PHE A 355 11.02 -28.51 20.04
N ASN A 356 12.25 -28.25 20.46
CA ASN A 356 12.60 -27.56 21.70
C ASN A 356 11.64 -26.42 22.03
N GLU A 357 11.14 -26.46 23.27
CA GLU A 357 10.67 -25.29 23.98
C GLU A 357 11.87 -24.33 24.17
N GLU A 358 11.59 -23.03 24.08
CA GLU A 358 12.51 -21.90 24.27
C GLU A 358 13.43 -21.55 23.08
N GLY A 359 13.32 -20.32 22.57
CA GLY A 359 14.39 -19.68 21.78
C GLY A 359 14.24 -19.63 20.26
N GLY A 360 13.05 -19.60 19.68
CA GLY A 360 12.91 -19.11 18.29
C GLY A 360 13.40 -17.65 18.19
N PRO A 361 14.11 -17.24 17.12
CA PRO A 361 14.60 -15.86 16.99
C PRO A 361 13.42 -14.90 17.17
N LYS A 362 13.62 -13.90 18.03
CA LYS A 362 12.59 -12.91 18.33
C LYS A 362 12.21 -12.22 17.02
N LYS A 363 10.93 -12.29 16.65
CA LYS A 363 10.41 -11.65 15.45
C LYS A 363 10.74 -10.16 15.52
N GLU A 364 11.47 -9.67 14.51
CA GLU A 364 11.96 -8.30 14.48
C GLU A 364 10.96 -7.38 13.78
N CYS A 365 10.86 -6.16 14.28
CA CYS A 365 9.96 -5.14 13.75
C CYS A 365 10.69 -3.80 13.65
N TYR A 366 10.77 -3.26 12.44
CA TYR A 366 11.48 -2.02 12.14
C TYR A 366 10.49 -0.95 11.68
N PRO A 367 10.13 0.01 12.54
CA PRO A 367 9.20 1.09 12.17
C PRO A 367 9.94 2.25 11.49
N HIS A 368 9.35 2.77 10.41
CA HIS A 368 9.82 3.94 9.66
C HIS A 368 8.69 4.92 9.40
N PHE A 369 8.99 6.21 9.54
CA PHE A 369 8.11 7.30 9.12
C PHE A 369 8.37 7.60 7.64
N THR A 370 7.34 7.45 6.80
CA THR A 370 7.52 7.50 5.34
C THR A 370 6.47 8.35 4.65
N THR A 371 6.83 8.86 3.48
CA THR A 371 5.89 9.38 2.50
C THR A 371 6.12 8.59 1.24
N ALA A 372 5.16 7.78 0.77
CA ALA A 372 5.39 6.81 -0.32
C ALA A 372 5.81 7.43 -1.67
N THR A 373 5.70 8.75 -1.83
CA THR A 373 6.25 9.49 -2.99
C THR A 373 7.75 9.74 -2.88
N ASP A 374 8.34 9.59 -1.70
CA ASP A 374 9.77 9.68 -1.45
C ASP A 374 10.51 8.43 -1.95
N THR A 375 11.59 8.65 -2.68
CA THR A 375 12.44 7.59 -3.25
C THR A 375 13.39 6.99 -2.22
N ASP A 376 13.67 7.69 -1.11
CA ASP A 376 14.55 7.20 -0.06
C ASP A 376 13.96 6.04 0.75
N ASN A 377 12.63 5.87 0.74
CA ASN A 377 11.94 4.73 1.35
C ASN A 377 12.51 3.38 0.89
N VAL A 378 12.90 3.30 -0.38
CA VAL A 378 13.44 2.09 -0.98
C VAL A 378 14.75 1.68 -0.34
N LYS A 379 15.60 2.65 0.02
CA LYS A 379 16.87 2.41 0.72
C LYS A 379 16.63 1.83 2.11
N LEU A 380 15.64 2.35 2.84
CA LEU A 380 15.25 1.86 4.16
C LEU A 380 14.80 0.39 4.09
N VAL A 381 13.92 0.04 3.14
CA VAL A 381 13.49 -1.36 2.94
C VAL A 381 14.69 -2.27 2.73
N PHE A 382 15.60 -1.89 1.84
CA PHE A 382 16.77 -2.73 1.59
C PHE A 382 17.65 -2.86 2.81
N GLU A 383 17.95 -1.78 3.51
CA GLU A 383 18.80 -1.83 4.71
C GLU A 383 18.24 -2.79 5.77
N ASP A 384 16.95 -2.69 6.09
CA ASP A 384 16.28 -3.56 7.04
C ASP A 384 16.27 -5.02 6.59
N VAL A 385 15.91 -5.28 5.33
CA VAL A 385 15.89 -6.64 4.79
C VAL A 385 17.29 -7.28 4.87
N HIS A 386 18.35 -6.52 4.59
CA HIS A 386 19.72 -7.02 4.76
C HIS A 386 20.04 -7.31 6.22
N ASN A 387 19.67 -6.42 7.15
CA ASN A 387 19.88 -6.64 8.57
C ASN A 387 19.14 -7.91 9.05
N MET A 388 17.89 -8.10 8.65
CA MET A 388 17.11 -9.32 8.94
C MET A 388 17.78 -10.59 8.42
N ILE A 389 18.28 -10.58 7.18
CA ILE A 389 18.94 -11.72 6.56
C ILE A 389 20.25 -12.05 7.29
N ILE A 390 21.03 -11.03 7.65
CA ILE A 390 22.28 -11.21 8.39
C ILE A 390 21.99 -11.82 9.76
N LEU A 391 21.02 -11.29 10.49
CA LEU A 391 20.65 -11.79 11.81
C LEU A 391 20.14 -13.24 11.73
N THR A 392 19.36 -13.55 10.69
CA THR A 392 18.93 -14.92 10.42
C THR A 392 20.12 -15.84 10.17
N ASN A 393 21.06 -15.46 9.31
CA ASN A 393 22.26 -16.23 9.02
C ASN A 393 23.17 -16.41 10.25
N LEU A 394 23.33 -15.36 11.07
CA LEU A 394 24.12 -15.42 12.32
C LEU A 394 23.47 -16.37 13.34
N SER A 395 22.14 -16.36 13.46
CA SER A 395 21.40 -17.28 14.34
C SER A 395 21.56 -18.74 13.88
N GLN A 396 21.56 -19.00 12.57
CA GLN A 396 21.76 -20.33 12.01
C GLN A 396 23.18 -20.87 12.26
N ILE A 397 24.17 -20.00 12.41
CA ILE A 397 25.57 -20.35 12.72
C ILE A 397 25.81 -20.43 14.25
N GLY A 398 24.79 -20.14 15.08
CA GLY A 398 24.87 -20.23 16.54
C GLY A 398 25.67 -19.11 17.21
N MET A 399 25.82 -17.96 16.54
CA MET A 399 26.53 -16.79 17.07
C MET A 399 25.61 -15.74 17.74
N TYR A 400 24.32 -16.03 17.85
CA TYR A 400 23.31 -15.13 18.43
C TYR A 400 22.26 -15.89 19.23
#